data_AF-Q5NL54-F1
#
_entry.id   AF-Q5NL54-F1
#
_cell.length_a   1.000
_cell.length_b   1.000
_cell.length_c   1.000
_cell.angle_alpha   90.00
_cell.angle_beta   90.00
_cell.angle_gamma   90.00
#
_symmetry.space_group_name_H-M   'P 1'
#
loop_
_entity.id
_entity.type
_entity.pdbx_description
1 polymer ?
#
loop_
_entity_poly.entity_id
_entity_poly.type
_entity_poly.pdbx_seq_one_letter_code
_entity_poly.pdbx_strand_id
1 'polypeptide(L)'
;MALPPHAADWMSRAEIDYIGPFVKAWAAFNAWFRHASVQAQERAMLDWVKGQPNPVRRGILALLRNENDTAEAQAMKLAISDLQIRLDDIHFEVTRKGANEQVSLRSVCIAPKHFNRERVERSGQEYKAEKIAGGSIQITVTSIRNGNVKFQHVQAQYDPNAVYGHADFTANLSGAQQTTLRQFYDGCNPRPMRDLLRGRADRLQIGTMEFQCTPEELLSGLIETIYSMRNALLHGEVDPDPKVLACYEPAYRIVMRFLSCVR
;
A
#
# COMPACT_ATOMS: atom_id res chain seq x y z
N MET A 1 22.93 -23.91 26.18
CA MET A 1 22.59 -25.27 26.63
C MET A 1 21.25 -25.61 26.01
N ALA A 2 21.13 -26.72 25.28
CA ALA A 2 19.87 -27.10 24.65
C ALA A 2 18.82 -27.46 25.71
N LEU A 3 17.55 -27.14 25.45
CA LEU A 3 16.44 -27.49 26.34
C LEU A 3 16.25 -29.02 26.38
N PRO A 4 15.88 -29.61 27.54
CA PRO A 4 15.40 -30.98 27.59
C PRO A 4 14.17 -31.18 26.66
N PRO A 5 13.98 -32.36 26.04
CA PRO A 5 12.92 -32.59 25.06
C PRO A 5 11.51 -32.17 25.52
N HIS A 6 11.12 -32.53 26.75
CA HIS A 6 9.81 -32.16 27.30
C HIS A 6 9.65 -30.63 27.47
N ALA A 7 10.74 -29.91 27.75
CA ALA A 7 10.72 -28.45 27.88
C ALA A 7 10.61 -27.79 26.50
N ALA A 8 11.22 -28.36 25.45
CA ALA A 8 11.03 -27.93 24.08
C ALA A 8 9.58 -28.13 23.61
N ASP A 9 8.96 -29.26 23.96
CA ASP A 9 7.55 -29.54 23.64
C ASP A 9 6.59 -28.54 24.32
N TRP A 10 6.82 -28.23 25.60
CA TRP A 10 6.04 -27.22 26.31
C TRP A 10 6.25 -25.82 25.72
N MET A 11 7.48 -25.47 25.35
CA MET A 11 7.79 -24.21 24.70
C MET A 11 7.06 -24.06 23.37
N SER A 12 7.08 -25.09 22.51
CA SER A 12 6.36 -25.10 21.23
C SER A 12 4.85 -24.98 21.40
N ARG A 13 4.28 -25.59 22.45
CA ARG A 13 2.83 -25.50 22.76
C ARG A 13 2.42 -24.18 23.41
N ALA A 14 3.35 -23.47 24.05
CA ALA A 14 3.10 -22.19 24.69
C ALA A 14 3.06 -21.03 23.68
N GLU A 15 3.68 -21.20 22.52
CA GLU A 15 3.68 -20.20 21.46
C GLU A 15 2.29 -20.06 20.85
N ILE A 16 1.77 -18.83 20.80
CA ILE A 16 0.47 -18.55 20.20
C ILE A 16 0.68 -18.27 18.72
N ASP A 17 0.10 -19.09 17.86
CA ASP A 17 -0.08 -18.75 16.47
C ASP A 17 -1.15 -17.65 16.33
N TYR A 18 -0.72 -16.45 15.93
CA TYR A 18 -1.59 -15.29 15.77
C TYR A 18 -2.40 -15.29 14.47
N ILE A 19 -2.23 -16.26 13.57
CA ILE A 19 -3.02 -16.38 12.33
C ILE A 19 -4.51 -16.52 12.63
N GLY A 20 -4.89 -17.47 13.49
CA GLY A 20 -6.28 -17.69 13.89
C GLY A 20 -6.91 -16.45 14.56
N PRO A 21 -6.29 -15.87 15.61
CA PRO A 21 -6.71 -14.61 16.21
C PRO A 21 -6.83 -13.46 15.20
N PHE A 22 -5.87 -13.30 14.30
CA PHE A 22 -5.87 -12.28 13.25
C PHE A 22 -7.07 -12.41 12.32
N VAL A 23 -7.33 -13.61 11.78
CA VAL A 23 -8.46 -13.86 10.88
C VAL A 23 -9.79 -13.56 11.58
N LYS A 24 -9.94 -13.97 12.85
CA LYS A 24 -11.15 -13.67 13.64
C LYS A 24 -11.34 -12.17 13.85
N ALA A 25 -10.28 -11.45 14.22
CA ALA A 25 -10.32 -10.01 14.40
C ALA A 25 -10.67 -9.29 13.09
N TRP A 26 -10.04 -9.69 11.97
CA TRP A 26 -10.36 -9.14 10.66
C TRP A 26 -11.80 -9.44 10.25
N ALA A 27 -12.31 -10.64 10.50
CA ALA A 27 -13.70 -10.99 10.21
C ALA A 27 -14.69 -10.11 10.98
N ALA A 28 -14.43 -9.85 12.27
CA ALA A 28 -15.23 -8.92 13.06
C ALA A 28 -15.15 -7.48 12.52
N PHE A 29 -13.95 -7.04 12.13
CA PHE A 29 -13.75 -5.72 11.55
C PHE A 29 -14.48 -5.57 10.20
N ASN A 30 -14.42 -6.60 9.36
CA ASN A 30 -15.14 -6.69 8.09
C ASN A 30 -16.65 -6.65 8.27
N ALA A 31 -17.19 -7.44 9.22
CA ALA A 31 -18.60 -7.39 9.55
C ALA A 31 -19.03 -5.97 9.96
N TRP A 32 -18.23 -5.29 10.78
CA TRP A 32 -18.50 -3.92 11.18
C TRP A 32 -18.48 -2.94 10.00
N PHE A 33 -17.39 -2.86 9.21
CA PHE A 33 -17.31 -1.85 8.15
C PHE A 33 -18.30 -2.14 7.01
N ARG A 34 -18.64 -3.40 6.77
CA ARG A 34 -19.68 -3.78 5.80
C ARG A 34 -21.05 -3.26 6.22
N HIS A 35 -21.38 -3.38 7.50
CA HIS A 35 -22.63 -2.85 8.04
C HIS A 35 -22.63 -1.32 8.08
N ALA A 36 -21.56 -0.70 8.58
CA ALA A 36 -21.50 0.74 8.84
C ALA A 36 -21.37 1.60 7.57
N SER A 37 -20.67 1.11 6.54
CA SER A 37 -20.40 1.92 5.33
C SER A 37 -21.55 1.92 4.32
N VAL A 38 -22.44 0.92 4.37
CA VAL A 38 -23.54 0.69 3.40
C VAL A 38 -23.04 0.53 1.94
N GLN A 39 -21.73 0.39 1.73
CA GLN A 39 -21.15 0.21 0.40
C GLN A 39 -21.36 -1.21 -0.11
N ALA A 40 -21.46 -1.38 -1.43
CA ALA A 40 -21.62 -2.71 -2.04
C ALA A 40 -20.29 -3.45 -2.23
N GLN A 41 -19.20 -2.71 -2.54
CA GLN A 41 -17.90 -3.28 -2.87
C GLN A 41 -16.91 -3.11 -1.72
N GLU A 42 -16.17 -4.16 -1.37
CA GLU A 42 -15.18 -4.17 -0.27
C GLU A 42 -14.18 -3.01 -0.39
N ARG A 43 -13.70 -2.73 -1.60
CA ARG A 43 -12.79 -1.60 -1.87
C ARG A 43 -13.38 -0.27 -1.43
N ALA A 44 -14.64 0.00 -1.78
CA ALA A 44 -15.35 1.21 -1.39
C ALA A 44 -15.60 1.26 0.14
N MET A 45 -15.82 0.11 0.79
CA MET A 45 -15.91 0.04 2.25
C MET A 45 -14.59 0.45 2.92
N LEU A 46 -13.45 -0.05 2.43
CA LEU A 46 -12.13 0.32 2.95
C LEU A 46 -11.81 1.80 2.70
N ASP A 47 -12.16 2.33 1.52
CA ASP A 47 -12.01 3.75 1.22
C ASP A 47 -12.89 4.63 2.13
N TRP A 48 -14.08 4.16 2.49
CA TRP A 48 -14.92 4.81 3.50
C TRP A 48 -14.26 4.82 4.89
N VAL A 49 -13.71 3.69 5.35
CA VAL A 49 -13.01 3.64 6.66
C VAL A 49 -11.84 4.63 6.70
N LYS A 50 -11.07 4.71 5.60
CA LYS A 50 -9.93 5.62 5.50
C LYS A 50 -10.34 7.08 5.41
N GLY A 51 -11.34 7.42 4.59
CA GLY A 51 -11.61 8.80 4.18
C GLY A 51 -12.79 9.49 4.87
N GLN A 52 -13.80 8.74 5.30
CA GLN A 52 -15.05 9.31 5.81
C GLN A 52 -15.07 9.36 7.35
N PRO A 53 -15.83 10.29 7.96
CA PRO A 53 -16.00 10.32 9.41
C PRO A 53 -16.59 9.01 9.94
N ASN A 54 -15.82 8.28 10.75
CA ASN A 54 -16.24 7.05 11.41
C ASN A 54 -15.49 6.87 12.74
N PRO A 55 -15.97 6.01 13.66
CA PRO A 55 -15.33 5.82 14.96
C PRO A 55 -13.87 5.35 14.90
N VAL A 56 -13.54 4.45 13.96
CA VAL A 56 -12.16 3.94 13.79
C VAL A 56 -11.23 5.07 13.35
N ARG A 57 -11.59 5.80 12.31
CA ARG A 57 -10.79 6.96 11.85
C ARG A 57 -10.58 7.96 12.97
N ARG A 58 -11.64 8.34 13.69
CA ARG A 58 -11.55 9.30 14.80
C ARG A 58 -10.67 8.80 15.94
N GLY A 59 -10.90 7.56 16.39
CA GLY A 59 -10.19 6.97 17.52
C GLY A 59 -8.72 6.75 17.23
N ILE A 60 -8.40 6.14 16.08
CA ILE A 60 -7.00 5.86 15.73
C ILE A 60 -6.22 7.14 15.45
N LEU A 61 -6.80 8.13 14.74
CA LEU A 61 -6.10 9.40 14.55
C LEU A 61 -5.80 10.11 15.87
N ALA A 62 -6.68 9.99 16.88
CA ALA A 62 -6.41 10.52 18.21
C ALA A 62 -5.25 9.79 18.91
N LEU A 63 -5.15 8.46 18.78
CA LEU A 63 -4.05 7.65 19.34
C LEU A 63 -2.71 7.90 18.66
N LEU A 64 -2.71 8.28 17.38
CA LEU A 64 -1.48 8.53 16.62
C LEU A 64 -0.83 9.87 16.93
N ARG A 65 -1.53 10.83 17.54
CA ARG A 65 -0.99 12.16 17.85
C ARG A 65 0.29 12.06 18.69
N ASN A 66 1.29 12.90 18.39
CA ASN A 66 2.58 12.86 19.06
C ASN A 66 2.44 13.14 20.56
N GLU A 67 1.61 14.11 20.91
CA GLU A 67 1.33 14.53 22.28
C GLU A 67 0.46 13.53 23.08
N ASN A 68 -0.04 12.47 22.43
CA ASN A 68 -0.84 11.46 23.10
C ASN A 68 0.04 10.34 23.67
N ASP A 69 0.21 10.39 25.00
CA ASP A 69 1.03 9.48 25.78
C ASP A 69 0.21 8.52 26.67
N THR A 70 -1.09 8.32 26.38
CA THR A 70 -1.85 7.31 27.11
C THR A 70 -1.30 5.90 26.85
N ALA A 71 -1.57 4.97 27.77
CA ALA A 71 -1.15 3.58 27.62
C ALA A 71 -1.69 2.94 26.33
N GLU A 72 -2.90 3.31 25.91
CA GLU A 72 -3.51 2.85 24.67
C GLU A 72 -2.78 3.41 23.43
N ALA A 73 -2.41 4.69 23.46
CA ALA A 73 -1.67 5.33 22.38
C ALA A 73 -0.27 4.70 22.24
N GLN A 74 0.42 4.52 23.35
CA GLN A 74 1.73 3.87 23.37
C GLN A 74 1.65 2.41 22.91
N ALA A 75 0.63 1.65 23.32
CA ALA A 75 0.44 0.28 22.86
C ALA A 75 0.13 0.19 21.36
N MET A 76 -0.65 1.14 20.81
CA MET A 76 -0.91 1.21 19.37
C MET A 76 0.36 1.55 18.59
N LYS A 77 1.09 2.58 19.02
CA LYS A 77 2.35 3.02 18.40
C LYS A 77 3.41 1.91 18.44
N LEU A 78 3.53 1.19 19.54
CA LEU A 78 4.41 0.02 19.66
C LEU A 78 4.01 -1.09 18.68
N ALA A 79 2.72 -1.44 18.58
CA ALA A 79 2.28 -2.46 17.63
C ALA A 79 2.57 -2.07 16.16
N ILE A 80 2.44 -0.79 15.81
CA ILE A 80 2.80 -0.30 14.46
C ILE A 80 4.32 -0.41 14.25
N SER A 81 5.12 0.03 15.21
CA SER A 81 6.58 -0.05 15.16
C SER A 81 7.04 -1.50 15.01
N ASP A 82 6.49 -2.41 15.80
CA ASP A 82 6.80 -3.84 15.75
C ASP A 82 6.43 -4.45 14.40
N LEU A 83 5.24 -4.12 13.87
CA LEU A 83 4.84 -4.57 12.53
C LEU A 83 5.86 -4.10 11.49
N GLN A 84 6.20 -2.82 11.49
CA GLN A 84 7.11 -2.27 10.50
C GLN A 84 8.52 -2.85 10.60
N ILE A 85 9.06 -3.03 11.81
CA ILE A 85 10.36 -3.68 12.03
C ILE A 85 10.35 -5.11 11.47
N ARG A 86 9.29 -5.89 11.76
CA ARG A 86 9.17 -7.27 11.25
C ARG A 86 9.04 -7.32 9.73
N LEU A 87 8.26 -6.40 9.14
CA LEU A 87 8.13 -6.30 7.68
C LEU A 87 9.44 -5.86 6.99
N ASP A 88 10.28 -5.06 7.65
CA ASP A 88 11.60 -4.67 7.11
C ASP A 88 12.63 -5.81 7.16
N ASP A 89 12.49 -6.79 8.06
CA ASP A 89 13.40 -7.94 8.18
C ASP A 89 13.07 -9.10 7.22
N ILE A 90 11.96 -9.01 6.48
CA ILE A 90 11.48 -10.06 5.58
C ILE A 90 11.19 -9.54 4.17
N HIS A 91 11.20 -10.46 3.21
CA HIS A 91 10.76 -10.21 1.83
C HIS A 91 9.34 -10.74 1.62
N PHE A 92 8.34 -10.09 2.22
CA PHE A 92 6.94 -10.48 2.08
C PHE A 92 6.33 -9.89 0.81
N GLU A 93 6.23 -10.69 -0.25
CA GLU A 93 5.57 -10.31 -1.51
C GLU A 93 4.17 -10.91 -1.65
N VAL A 94 3.31 -10.18 -2.35
CA VAL A 94 2.00 -10.64 -2.81
C VAL A 94 1.87 -10.43 -4.31
N THR A 95 1.17 -11.33 -5.00
CA THR A 95 0.98 -11.18 -6.45
C THR A 95 -0.33 -10.44 -6.73
N ARG A 96 -0.22 -9.21 -7.23
CA ARG A 96 -1.37 -8.39 -7.60
C ARG A 96 -1.43 -8.18 -9.10
N LYS A 97 -2.45 -8.76 -9.75
CA LYS A 97 -2.70 -8.61 -11.21
C LYS A 97 -1.45 -8.92 -12.06
N GLY A 98 -0.65 -9.89 -11.67
CA GLY A 98 0.55 -10.31 -12.39
C GLY A 98 1.83 -9.52 -12.06
N ALA A 99 1.78 -8.59 -11.11
CA ALA A 99 2.96 -7.92 -10.56
C ALA A 99 3.14 -8.28 -9.08
N ASN A 100 4.38 -8.52 -8.66
CA ASN A 100 4.70 -8.71 -7.25
C ASN A 100 4.78 -7.33 -6.57
N GLU A 101 4.04 -7.16 -5.48
CA GLU A 101 4.10 -6.00 -4.61
C GLU A 101 4.61 -6.46 -3.23
N GLN A 102 5.58 -5.75 -2.65
CA GLN A 102 6.02 -6.01 -1.27
C GLN A 102 4.98 -5.44 -0.28
N VAL A 103 4.66 -6.20 0.76
CA VAL A 103 3.81 -5.76 1.87
C VAL A 103 4.67 -4.95 2.85
N SER A 104 4.57 -3.61 2.82
CA SER A 104 5.39 -2.72 3.66
C SER A 104 4.78 -1.32 3.80
N LEU A 105 5.02 -0.62 4.92
CA LEU A 105 4.69 0.83 5.02
C LEU A 105 5.70 1.73 4.29
N ARG A 106 6.83 1.17 3.81
CA ARG A 106 7.81 1.88 2.96
C ARG A 106 7.42 1.88 1.48
N SER A 107 6.49 1.03 1.10
CA SER A 107 6.02 0.92 -0.28
C SER A 107 4.55 0.55 -0.24
N VAL A 108 3.69 1.56 -0.01
CA VAL A 108 2.24 1.36 0.11
C VAL A 108 1.46 2.38 -0.74
N CYS A 109 0.49 1.88 -1.52
CA CYS A 109 -0.41 2.70 -2.32
C CYS A 109 -1.64 3.10 -1.49
N ILE A 110 -1.60 4.27 -0.86
CA ILE A 110 -2.72 4.79 -0.05
C ILE A 110 -3.77 5.59 -0.82
N ALA A 111 -3.41 6.10 -2.00
CA ALA A 111 -4.24 6.95 -2.85
C ALA A 111 -4.13 6.49 -4.33
N PRO A 112 -4.81 5.40 -4.71
CA PRO A 112 -4.84 4.96 -6.10
C PRO A 112 -5.50 6.02 -6.99
N LYS A 113 -5.03 6.15 -8.23
CA LYS A 113 -5.56 7.09 -9.22
C LYS A 113 -6.39 6.36 -10.26
N HIS A 114 -7.54 6.93 -10.59
CA HIS A 114 -8.31 6.50 -11.75
C HIS A 114 -7.68 7.09 -13.01
N PHE A 115 -6.86 6.28 -13.68
CA PHE A 115 -6.32 6.61 -14.98
C PHE A 115 -7.25 6.10 -16.09
N ASN A 116 -7.71 7.00 -16.95
CA ASN A 116 -8.47 6.67 -18.17
C ASN A 116 -7.85 7.33 -19.40
N ARG A 117 -7.68 8.65 -19.39
CA ARG A 117 -7.01 9.40 -20.45
C ARG A 117 -6.40 10.65 -19.85
N GLU A 118 -5.11 10.83 -20.08
CA GLU A 118 -4.34 12.01 -19.68
C GLU A 118 -3.61 12.57 -20.90
N ARG A 119 -3.41 13.88 -20.91
CA ARG A 119 -2.58 14.54 -21.93
C ARG A 119 -1.93 15.81 -21.41
N VAL A 120 -0.78 16.15 -21.96
CA VAL A 120 -0.13 17.44 -21.76
C VAL A 120 0.48 17.92 -23.06
N GLU A 121 0.41 19.22 -23.31
CA GLU A 121 1.07 19.87 -24.44
C GLU A 121 2.30 20.63 -23.93
N ARG A 122 3.46 20.37 -24.54
CA ARG A 122 4.70 21.07 -24.19
C ARG A 122 5.63 21.18 -25.39
N SER A 123 6.15 22.38 -25.63
CA SER A 123 7.13 22.64 -26.70
C SER A 123 6.64 22.17 -28.09
N GLY A 124 5.36 22.41 -28.39
CA GLY A 124 4.74 22.05 -29.68
C GLY A 124 4.52 20.55 -29.89
N GLN A 125 4.55 19.76 -28.82
CA GLN A 125 4.25 18.32 -28.83
C GLN A 125 3.09 18.03 -27.88
N GLU A 126 2.19 17.14 -28.26
CA GLU A 126 1.18 16.53 -27.38
C GLU A 126 1.74 15.20 -26.88
N TYR A 127 1.75 15.01 -25.56
CA TYR A 127 2.04 13.75 -24.89
C TYR A 127 0.72 13.22 -24.35
N LYS A 128 0.37 11.99 -24.68
CA LYS A 128 -0.92 11.42 -24.35
C LYS A 128 -0.75 9.99 -23.86
N ALA A 129 -1.51 9.63 -22.84
CA ALA A 129 -1.65 8.27 -22.37
C ALA A 129 -3.13 7.98 -22.17
N GLU A 130 -3.65 6.89 -22.74
CA GLU A 130 -5.06 6.54 -22.61
C GLU A 130 -5.28 5.03 -22.55
N LYS A 131 -6.35 4.61 -21.87
CA LYS A 131 -6.85 3.25 -21.94
C LYS A 131 -7.66 3.08 -23.22
N ILE A 132 -7.27 2.10 -24.03
CA ILE A 132 -7.96 1.72 -25.26
C ILE A 132 -8.86 0.50 -25.02
N ALA A 133 -9.61 0.09 -26.05
CA ALA A 133 -10.43 -1.11 -26.01
C ALA A 133 -9.59 -2.33 -25.55
N GLY A 134 -10.15 -3.13 -24.63
CA GLY A 134 -9.42 -4.22 -23.97
C GLY A 134 -8.58 -3.82 -22.76
N GLY A 135 -8.58 -2.54 -22.37
CA GLY A 135 -7.97 -2.06 -21.12
C GLY A 135 -6.46 -1.80 -21.19
N SER A 136 -5.83 -2.06 -22.34
CA SER A 136 -4.43 -1.71 -22.61
C SER A 136 -4.22 -0.20 -22.58
N ILE A 137 -3.00 0.23 -22.28
CA ILE A 137 -2.60 1.63 -22.23
C ILE A 137 -1.84 1.95 -23.51
N GLN A 138 -2.34 2.91 -24.28
CA GLN A 138 -1.65 3.49 -25.41
C GLN A 138 -0.98 4.78 -24.98
N ILE A 139 0.30 4.92 -25.31
CA ILE A 139 1.12 6.10 -25.08
C ILE A 139 1.51 6.68 -26.43
N THR A 140 1.30 7.97 -26.66
CA THR A 140 1.71 8.66 -27.89
C THR A 140 2.39 9.98 -27.62
N VAL A 141 3.35 10.33 -28.48
CA VAL A 141 3.91 11.67 -28.60
C VAL A 141 3.72 12.16 -30.03
N THR A 142 2.97 13.24 -30.20
CA THR A 142 2.57 13.76 -31.51
C THR A 142 2.99 15.21 -31.65
N SER A 143 3.58 15.55 -32.80
CA SER A 143 3.88 16.94 -33.15
C SER A 143 2.59 17.71 -33.45
N ILE A 144 2.31 18.76 -32.69
CA ILE A 144 1.09 19.56 -32.84
C ILE A 144 1.08 20.29 -34.19
N ARG A 145 2.26 20.65 -34.71
CA ARG A 145 2.39 21.42 -35.96
C ARG A 145 1.91 20.65 -37.20
N ASN A 146 2.20 19.35 -37.28
CA ASN A 146 2.01 18.56 -38.50
C ASN A 146 1.36 17.19 -38.27
N GLY A 147 0.96 16.88 -37.03
CA GLY A 147 0.35 15.60 -36.68
C GLY A 147 1.30 14.40 -36.70
N ASN A 148 2.61 14.61 -36.92
CA ASN A 148 3.56 13.50 -37.00
C ASN A 148 3.71 12.81 -35.64
N VAL A 149 3.45 11.51 -35.59
CA VAL A 149 3.63 10.67 -34.40
C VAL A 149 5.11 10.32 -34.26
N LYS A 150 5.75 10.83 -33.22
CA LYS A 150 7.18 10.59 -32.94
C LYS A 150 7.40 9.35 -32.10
N PHE A 151 6.42 9.01 -31.26
CA PHE A 151 6.48 7.84 -30.40
C PHE A 151 5.07 7.28 -30.24
N GLN A 152 4.97 5.95 -30.31
CA GLN A 152 3.74 5.23 -30.00
C GLN A 152 4.10 3.89 -29.39
N HIS A 153 3.47 3.56 -28.27
CA HIS A 153 3.63 2.28 -27.62
C HIS A 153 2.32 1.85 -26.96
N VAL A 154 2.06 0.54 -26.92
CA VAL A 154 0.88 -0.04 -26.27
C VAL A 154 1.34 -1.14 -25.32
N GLN A 155 0.82 -1.10 -24.10
CA GLN A 155 1.15 -2.05 -23.05
C GLN A 155 -0.11 -2.50 -22.29
N ALA A 156 -0.13 -3.74 -21.83
CA ALA A 156 -1.28 -4.31 -21.12
C ALA A 156 -1.49 -3.66 -19.73
N GLN A 157 -0.41 -3.25 -19.08
CA GLN A 157 -0.42 -2.66 -17.73
C GLN A 157 0.56 -1.51 -17.62
N TYR A 158 0.42 -0.70 -16.57
CA TYR A 158 1.35 0.38 -16.30
C TYR A 158 2.73 -0.18 -15.96
N ASP A 159 3.71 0.15 -16.80
CA ASP A 159 5.12 -0.23 -16.74
C ASP A 159 5.92 0.90 -17.40
N PRO A 160 6.51 1.81 -16.62
CA PRO A 160 7.30 2.91 -17.16
C PRO A 160 8.62 2.44 -17.80
N ASN A 161 9.18 1.33 -17.32
CA ASN A 161 10.45 0.82 -17.84
C ASN A 161 10.30 0.31 -19.27
N ALA A 162 9.20 -0.36 -19.59
CA ALA A 162 8.87 -0.77 -20.95
C ALA A 162 8.81 0.43 -21.93
N VAL A 163 8.21 1.55 -21.50
CA VAL A 163 8.15 2.78 -22.31
C VAL A 163 9.54 3.39 -22.50
N TYR A 164 10.30 3.52 -21.41
CA TYR A 164 11.58 4.23 -21.41
C TYR A 164 12.73 3.43 -22.03
N GLY A 165 12.61 2.10 -22.05
CA GLY A 165 13.53 1.20 -22.72
C GLY A 165 13.17 0.92 -24.19
N HIS A 166 12.04 1.44 -24.69
CA HIS A 166 11.63 1.23 -26.07
C HIS A 166 12.60 1.90 -27.06
N ALA A 167 12.96 1.22 -28.15
CA ALA A 167 13.95 1.74 -29.10
C ALA A 167 13.57 3.13 -29.66
N ASP A 168 12.30 3.32 -30.03
CA ASP A 168 11.80 4.60 -30.55
C ASP A 168 11.80 5.73 -29.51
N PHE A 169 11.79 5.41 -28.21
CA PHE A 169 11.88 6.43 -27.16
C PHE A 169 13.22 7.18 -27.25
N THR A 170 14.32 6.44 -27.45
CA THR A 170 15.64 7.03 -27.59
C THR A 170 15.91 7.53 -29.00
N ALA A 171 15.46 6.81 -30.02
CA ALA A 171 15.75 7.14 -31.42
C ALA A 171 14.97 8.36 -31.94
N ASN A 172 13.70 8.53 -31.54
CA ASN A 172 12.81 9.51 -32.18
C ASN A 172 12.52 10.74 -31.30
N LEU A 173 12.85 10.71 -30.01
CA LEU A 173 12.62 11.81 -29.08
C LEU A 173 13.94 12.48 -28.68
N SER A 174 13.96 13.81 -28.69
CA SER A 174 15.07 14.58 -28.13
C SER A 174 15.13 14.44 -26.61
N GLY A 175 16.27 14.74 -25.97
CA GLY A 175 16.42 14.62 -24.51
C GLY A 175 15.37 15.42 -23.71
N ALA A 176 14.94 16.58 -24.20
CA ALA A 176 13.87 17.37 -23.58
C ALA A 176 12.50 16.69 -23.72
N GLN A 177 12.23 16.05 -24.87
CA GLN A 177 11.00 15.29 -25.09
C GLN A 177 10.97 14.02 -24.24
N GLN A 178 12.10 13.31 -24.16
CA GLN A 178 12.27 12.14 -23.28
C GLN A 178 12.00 12.52 -21.81
N THR A 179 12.57 13.63 -21.34
CA THR A 179 12.34 14.12 -19.97
C THR A 179 10.87 14.47 -19.73
N THR A 180 10.22 15.12 -20.70
CA THR A 180 8.80 15.48 -20.60
C THR A 180 7.91 14.24 -20.59
N LEU A 181 8.17 13.27 -21.46
CA LEU A 181 7.41 12.01 -21.51
C LEU A 181 7.60 11.21 -20.20
N ARG A 182 8.81 11.19 -19.62
CA ARG A 182 9.04 10.57 -18.30
C ARG A 182 8.17 11.21 -17.23
N GLN A 183 8.30 12.52 -17.04
CA GLN A 183 7.52 13.27 -16.05
C GLN A 183 6.02 13.11 -16.22
N PHE A 184 5.53 13.19 -17.47
CA PHE A 184 4.12 13.00 -17.79
C PHE A 184 3.64 11.59 -17.45
N TYR A 185 4.35 10.56 -17.92
CA TYR A 185 3.91 9.18 -17.76
C TYR A 185 4.09 8.66 -16.33
N ASP A 186 5.13 9.10 -15.61
CA ASP A 186 5.27 8.86 -14.16
C ASP A 186 4.08 9.46 -13.39
N GLY A 187 3.62 10.65 -13.79
CA GLY A 187 2.43 11.30 -13.24
C GLY A 187 1.14 10.50 -13.44
N CYS A 188 1.07 9.71 -14.51
CA CYS A 188 -0.05 8.84 -14.86
C CYS A 188 -0.10 7.53 -14.05
N ASN A 189 0.86 7.27 -13.16
CA ASN A 189 0.90 6.05 -12.36
C ASN A 189 -0.44 5.83 -11.62
N PRO A 190 -1.19 4.75 -11.92
CA PRO A 190 -2.49 4.48 -11.29
C PRO A 190 -2.37 4.02 -9.83
N ARG A 191 -1.19 3.58 -9.40
CA ARG A 191 -0.90 3.11 -8.03
C ARG A 191 0.43 3.70 -7.55
N PRO A 192 0.47 5.00 -7.23
CA PRO A 192 1.68 5.61 -6.70
C PRO A 192 1.99 5.03 -5.32
N MET A 193 3.10 4.30 -5.23
CA MET A 193 3.62 3.76 -3.97
C MET A 193 4.28 4.89 -3.17
N ARG A 194 4.09 4.88 -1.85
CA ARG A 194 4.68 5.87 -0.94
C ARG A 194 5.48 5.18 0.15
N ASP A 195 6.59 5.81 0.51
CA ASP A 195 7.34 5.52 1.73
C ASP A 195 6.82 6.42 2.85
N LEU A 196 6.14 5.83 3.84
CA LEU A 196 5.60 6.59 4.96
C LEU A 196 6.67 6.97 6.00
N LEU A 197 7.87 6.38 5.92
CA LEU A 197 8.99 6.68 6.79
C LEU A 197 9.89 7.77 6.18
N ARG A 198 9.81 7.99 4.86
CA ARG A 198 10.59 9.00 4.12
C ARG A 198 9.66 9.86 3.28
N GLY A 199 9.24 10.99 3.84
CA GLY A 199 8.28 11.89 3.24
C GLY A 199 8.65 13.35 3.45
N ARG A 200 7.65 14.23 3.32
CA ARG A 200 7.81 15.69 3.49
C ARG A 200 6.93 16.26 4.59
N ALA A 201 6.15 15.41 5.27
CA ALA A 201 5.30 15.84 6.37
C ALA A 201 6.12 15.97 7.67
N ASP A 202 5.50 16.57 8.68
CA ASP A 202 6.07 16.62 10.02
C ASP A 202 6.30 15.21 10.58
N ARG A 203 7.27 15.11 11.49
CA ARG A 203 7.65 13.83 12.08
C ARG A 203 6.57 13.32 13.02
N LEU A 204 6.17 12.08 12.81
CA LEU A 204 5.23 11.34 13.65
C LEU A 204 6.02 10.28 14.42
N GLN A 205 6.06 10.40 15.75
CA GLN A 205 6.76 9.44 16.62
C GLN A 205 5.88 8.21 16.84
N ILE A 206 6.34 7.06 16.35
CA ILE A 206 5.65 5.78 16.41
C ILE A 206 6.55 4.77 17.11
N GLY A 207 6.38 4.64 18.43
CA GLY A 207 7.22 3.77 19.25
C GLY A 207 8.66 4.27 19.21
N THR A 208 9.57 3.42 18.74
CA THR A 208 10.99 3.73 18.57
C THR A 208 11.33 4.30 17.19
N MET A 209 10.34 4.45 16.30
CA MET A 209 10.52 4.88 14.91
C MET A 209 9.94 6.28 14.66
N GLU A 210 10.54 7.00 13.71
CA GLU A 210 10.00 8.23 13.16
C GLU A 210 9.38 7.96 11.78
N PHE A 211 8.13 8.37 11.61
CA PHE A 211 7.44 8.40 10.32
C PHE A 211 7.39 9.83 9.79
N GLN A 212 7.46 10.02 8.48
CA GLN A 212 7.42 11.34 7.83
C GLN A 212 6.16 11.47 6.96
N CYS A 213 5.02 11.16 7.58
CA CYS A 213 3.70 11.17 6.97
C CYS A 213 2.68 11.73 7.97
N THR A 214 1.51 12.16 7.49
CA THR A 214 0.45 12.58 8.40
C THR A 214 -0.19 11.37 9.11
N PRO A 215 -0.87 11.56 10.26
CA PRO A 215 -1.64 10.49 10.90
C PRO A 215 -2.68 9.82 9.97
N GLU A 216 -3.29 10.58 9.06
CA GLU A 216 -4.23 10.08 8.05
C GLU A 216 -3.57 9.19 7.01
N GLU A 217 -2.37 9.57 6.57
CA GLU A 217 -1.55 8.77 5.65
C GLU A 217 -1.12 7.46 6.32
N LEU A 218 -0.70 7.52 7.59
CA LEU A 218 -0.35 6.33 8.36
C LEU A 218 -1.56 5.41 8.56
N LEU A 219 -2.71 5.93 8.98
CA LEU A 219 -3.94 5.14 9.09
C LEU A 219 -4.29 4.45 7.76
N SER A 220 -4.18 5.18 6.65
CA SER A 220 -4.43 4.63 5.32
C SER A 220 -3.43 3.53 4.98
N GLY A 221 -2.14 3.74 5.26
CA GLY A 221 -1.09 2.75 5.06
C GLY A 221 -1.30 1.47 5.88
N LEU A 222 -1.70 1.61 7.15
CA LEU A 222 -2.01 0.48 8.02
C LEU A 222 -3.18 -0.35 7.47
N ILE A 223 -4.27 0.30 7.04
CA ILE A 223 -5.42 -0.40 6.46
C ILE A 223 -5.03 -1.15 5.19
N GLU A 224 -4.29 -0.53 4.27
CA GLU A 224 -3.85 -1.20 3.03
C GLU A 224 -2.87 -2.35 3.28
N THR A 225 -1.92 -2.16 4.21
CA THR A 225 -0.92 -3.17 4.56
C THR A 225 -1.58 -4.39 5.19
N ILE A 226 -2.43 -4.18 6.19
CA ILE A 226 -3.14 -5.26 6.88
C ILE A 226 -4.13 -5.96 5.92
N TYR A 227 -4.81 -5.21 5.05
CA TYR A 227 -5.64 -5.80 4.01
C TYR A 227 -4.84 -6.69 3.06
N SER A 228 -3.63 -6.27 2.68
CA SER A 228 -2.73 -7.06 1.84
C SER A 228 -2.28 -8.34 2.57
N MET A 229 -1.89 -8.25 3.85
CA MET A 229 -1.56 -9.42 4.68
C MET A 229 -2.71 -10.40 4.81
N ARG A 230 -3.95 -9.90 4.94
CA ARG A 230 -5.16 -10.73 4.98
C ARG A 230 -5.39 -11.44 3.65
N ASN A 231 -5.25 -10.73 2.54
CA ASN A 231 -5.46 -11.32 1.22
C ASN A 231 -4.39 -12.38 0.93
N ALA A 232 -3.11 -12.09 1.22
CA ALA A 232 -2.02 -13.05 1.10
C ALA A 232 -2.37 -14.36 1.83
N LEU A 233 -2.79 -14.23 3.09
CA LEU A 233 -3.13 -15.37 3.94
C LEU A 233 -4.28 -16.20 3.37
N LEU A 234 -5.38 -15.56 2.97
CA LEU A 234 -6.58 -16.27 2.51
C LEU A 234 -6.47 -16.79 1.07
N HIS A 235 -5.54 -16.24 0.28
CA HIS A 235 -5.22 -16.75 -1.05
C HIS A 235 -4.10 -17.79 -1.05
N GLY A 236 -3.52 -18.10 0.12
CA GLY A 236 -2.45 -19.10 0.25
C GLY A 236 -1.11 -18.62 -0.30
N GLU A 237 -0.89 -17.31 -0.36
CA GLU A 237 0.36 -16.67 -0.81
C GLU A 237 1.37 -16.50 0.34
N VAL A 238 0.99 -16.84 1.58
CA VAL A 238 1.86 -16.74 2.76
C VAL A 238 2.77 -17.96 2.87
N ASP A 239 4.06 -17.72 2.86
CA ASP A 239 5.07 -18.71 3.22
C ASP A 239 4.95 -19.04 4.73
N PRO A 240 4.89 -20.32 5.14
CA PRO A 240 4.91 -20.73 6.55
C PRO A 240 6.25 -20.46 7.28
N ASP A 241 7.07 -19.52 6.81
CA ASP A 241 8.27 -19.04 7.49
C ASP A 241 7.89 -18.39 8.84
N PRO A 242 8.49 -18.81 9.97
CA PRO A 242 8.22 -18.24 11.29
C PRO A 242 8.34 -16.71 11.37
N LYS A 243 9.26 -16.09 10.60
CA LYS A 243 9.41 -14.63 10.56
C LYS A 243 8.21 -13.96 9.88
N VAL A 244 7.66 -14.57 8.83
CA VAL A 244 6.45 -14.09 8.15
C VAL A 244 5.25 -14.25 9.08
N LEU A 245 5.11 -15.40 9.73
CA LEU A 245 4.03 -15.67 10.69
C LEU A 245 4.09 -14.70 11.88
N ALA A 246 5.29 -14.34 12.34
CA ALA A 246 5.49 -13.35 13.39
C ALA A 246 4.89 -11.98 13.04
N CYS A 247 4.74 -11.58 11.78
CA CYS A 247 4.08 -10.31 11.44
C CYS A 247 2.61 -10.26 11.85
N TYR A 248 1.94 -11.41 12.01
CA TYR A 248 0.50 -11.45 12.30
C TYR A 248 0.14 -11.08 13.74
N GLU A 249 1.07 -11.20 14.68
CA GLU A 249 0.85 -10.73 16.07
C GLU A 249 0.63 -9.21 16.14
N PRO A 250 1.57 -8.34 15.68
CA PRO A 250 1.34 -6.90 15.72
C PRO A 250 0.19 -6.48 14.80
N ALA A 251 -0.01 -7.13 13.65
CA ALA A 251 -1.17 -6.89 12.80
C ALA A 251 -2.50 -7.18 13.53
N TYR A 252 -2.60 -8.31 14.26
CA TYR A 252 -3.74 -8.62 15.11
C TYR A 252 -3.98 -7.55 16.17
N ARG A 253 -2.92 -7.12 16.88
CA ARG A 253 -3.02 -6.07 17.91
C ARG A 253 -3.56 -4.76 17.33
N ILE A 254 -3.12 -4.38 16.13
CA ILE A 254 -3.63 -3.19 15.42
C ILE A 254 -5.11 -3.34 15.06
N VAL A 255 -5.53 -4.48 14.51
CA VAL A 255 -6.96 -4.73 14.20
C VAL A 255 -7.82 -4.73 15.47
N MET A 256 -7.31 -5.27 16.58
CA MET A 256 -8.00 -5.19 17.87
C MET A 256 -8.15 -3.75 18.37
N ARG A 257 -7.18 -2.87 18.08
CA ARG A 257 -7.33 -1.43 18.35
C ARG A 257 -8.41 -0.81 17.47
N PHE A 258 -8.50 -1.17 16.18
CA PHE A 258 -9.63 -0.74 15.34
C PHE A 258 -10.98 -1.17 15.94
N LEU A 259 -11.10 -2.42 16.36
CA LEU A 259 -12.30 -2.95 16.98
C LEU A 259 -12.63 -2.26 18.32
N SER A 260 -11.64 -1.83 19.09
CA SER A 260 -11.88 -1.11 20.34
C SER A 260 -12.54 0.26 20.13
N CYS A 261 -12.38 0.87 18.96
CA CYS A 261 -13.00 2.15 18.62
C CYS A 261 -14.50 2.04 18.28
N VAL A 262 -15.03 0.83 18.11
CA VAL A 262 -16.41 0.57 17.67
C VAL A 262 -17.21 -0.25 18.68
N ARG A 263 -16.63 -0.48 19.86
CA ARG A 263 -17.30 -1.06 21.02
C ARG A 263 -18.17 -0.02 21.73
#